data_AF-A0A1D9PXJ0-F1
#
_entry.id   AF-A0A1D9PXJ0-F1
#
_cell.length_a   1.000
_cell.length_b   1.000
_cell.length_c   1.000
_cell.angle_alpha   90.00
_cell.angle_beta   90.00
_cell.angle_gamma   90.00
#
_symmetry.space_group_name_H-M   'P 1'
#
loop_
_entity.id
_entity.type
_entity.pdbx_description
1 polymer ?
#
loop_
_entity_poly.entity_id
_entity_poly.type
_entity_poly.pdbx_seq_one_letter_code
_entity_poly.pdbx_strand_id
1 'polypeptide(L)'
;MAKWHQSTGIYHTPPLADLSKQTIANTIEEKRETFANNLLTNLAEVDDIPFDTPTAPSRSITFPDIAIQDIELAILKAGNTAPGADEIPTKILQVAWLQIKEVTLSLFKGCLHLGHHPKCFRLATIVIIPKPNKSDYTNPRSYRPIALLSVLGKGLERLIAKKVSWLALNYQVLANQQLGALPLRSSVDLTTCVTHDIEASLKQGLKTTLLTMDVKGAFDAVLPGRLVNRLREQGWPNNLVRWVQSFAINRSIKIRLDGEIGPETKLECGLPQGSPISPILFMLYIAPLFWMGKPQSRFGYADDIAILATSNSLQTNCDSLKMDMQETLE
;
A
#
# COMPACT_ATOMS: atom_id res chain seq x y z
N MET A 1 -7.47 -18.25 -4.48
CA MET A 1 -6.02 -17.98 -4.49
C MET A 1 -5.40 -18.68 -5.69
N ALA A 2 -4.82 -17.95 -6.64
CA ALA A 2 -4.08 -18.57 -7.73
C ALA A 2 -2.83 -19.28 -7.16
N LYS A 3 -2.61 -20.54 -7.58
CA LYS A 3 -1.47 -21.36 -7.14
C LYS A 3 -0.20 -20.94 -7.91
N TRP A 4 0.40 -19.82 -7.54
CA TRP A 4 1.62 -19.26 -8.16
C TRP A 4 2.86 -20.16 -8.05
N HIS A 5 2.81 -21.24 -7.27
CA HIS A 5 3.93 -22.16 -7.02
C HIS A 5 4.05 -23.29 -8.06
N GLN A 6 3.20 -23.33 -9.09
CA GLN A 6 3.16 -24.43 -10.08
C GLN A 6 3.77 -24.08 -11.44
N SER A 7 4.27 -22.87 -11.65
CA SER A 7 4.97 -22.53 -12.90
C SER A 7 6.40 -23.08 -12.88
N THR A 8 6.63 -24.21 -13.53
CA THR A 8 7.97 -24.75 -13.85
C THR A 8 8.35 -24.38 -15.29
N GLY A 9 9.46 -23.66 -15.46
CA GLY A 9 10.01 -23.28 -16.77
C GLY A 9 10.89 -22.03 -16.70
N ILE A 10 11.81 -21.87 -17.64
CA ILE A 10 12.52 -20.60 -17.87
C ILE A 10 11.56 -19.74 -18.71
N TYR A 11 10.87 -18.81 -18.05
CA TYR A 11 10.07 -17.82 -18.76
C TYR A 11 10.99 -16.72 -19.26
N HIS A 12 11.09 -16.58 -20.58
CA HIS A 12 11.72 -15.44 -21.20
C HIS A 12 10.67 -14.38 -21.47
N THR A 13 10.93 -13.17 -21.00
CA THR A 13 10.02 -12.05 -21.22
C THR A 13 10.03 -11.69 -22.70
N PRO A 14 8.86 -11.57 -23.36
CA PRO A 14 8.78 -11.16 -24.77
C PRO A 14 9.34 -9.74 -24.96
N PRO A 15 9.56 -9.30 -26.21
CA PRO A 15 9.77 -7.89 -26.49
C PRO A 15 8.66 -7.03 -25.88
N LEU A 16 9.04 -5.90 -25.26
CA LEU A 16 8.09 -5.02 -24.58
C LEU A 16 7.90 -3.74 -25.38
N ALA A 17 6.66 -3.28 -25.48
CA ALA A 17 6.35 -1.96 -26.00
C ALA A 17 6.67 -0.91 -24.92
N ASP A 18 7.63 -0.03 -25.19
CA ASP A 18 7.86 1.14 -24.35
C ASP A 18 6.82 2.20 -24.69
N LEU A 19 5.80 2.30 -23.84
CA LEU A 19 4.70 3.27 -24.00
C LEU A 19 5.19 4.72 -23.91
N SER A 20 6.35 4.97 -23.30
CA SER A 20 6.93 6.31 -23.14
C SER A 20 7.73 6.78 -24.36
N LYS A 21 8.43 5.85 -25.04
CA LYS A 21 9.33 6.14 -26.17
C LYS A 21 8.80 5.69 -27.53
N GLN A 22 7.66 5.00 -27.58
CA GLN A 22 7.11 4.36 -28.80
C GLN A 22 8.12 3.42 -29.49
N THR A 23 8.99 2.78 -28.72
CA THR A 23 9.99 1.81 -29.19
C THR A 23 9.70 0.42 -28.64
N ILE A 24 10.37 -0.60 -29.20
CA ILE A 24 10.29 -1.98 -28.71
C ILE A 24 11.59 -2.32 -27.99
N ALA A 25 11.49 -2.68 -26.72
CA ALA A 25 12.59 -3.16 -25.90
C ALA A 25 12.82 -4.65 -26.16
N ASN A 26 14.01 -4.98 -26.68
CA ASN A 26 14.38 -6.35 -27.07
C ASN A 26 15.45 -6.94 -26.15
N THR A 27 16.40 -6.12 -25.68
CA THR A 27 17.44 -6.55 -24.75
C THR A 27 16.92 -6.62 -23.32
N ILE A 28 17.62 -7.35 -22.44
CA ILE A 28 17.20 -7.48 -21.03
C ILE A 28 17.31 -6.12 -20.34
N GLU A 29 18.34 -5.34 -20.66
CA GLU A 29 18.56 -3.97 -20.16
C GLU A 29 17.39 -3.05 -20.56
N GLU A 30 17.04 -3.00 -21.85
CA GLU A 30 15.92 -2.19 -22.34
C GLU A 30 14.59 -2.61 -21.69
N LYS A 31 14.36 -3.91 -21.50
CA LYS A 31 13.15 -4.42 -20.84
C LYS A 31 13.10 -4.02 -19.37
N ARG A 32 14.22 -4.06 -18.64
CA ARG A 32 14.30 -3.60 -17.24
C ARG A 32 13.99 -2.11 -17.15
N GLU A 33 14.58 -1.28 -18.02
CA GLU A 33 14.26 0.15 -18.09
C GLU A 33 12.79 0.39 -18.41
N THR A 34 12.23 -0.37 -19.37
CA THR A 34 10.82 -0.27 -19.74
C THR A 34 9.91 -0.59 -18.55
N PHE A 35 10.20 -1.64 -17.78
CA PHE A 35 9.45 -1.92 -16.56
C PHE A 35 9.62 -0.85 -15.49
N ALA A 36 10.83 -0.35 -15.27
CA ALA A 36 11.08 0.73 -14.32
C ALA A 36 10.25 1.97 -14.68
N ASN A 37 10.31 2.40 -15.94
CA ASN A 37 9.66 3.62 -16.43
C ASN A 37 8.13 3.51 -16.52
N ASN A 38 7.60 2.30 -16.70
CA ASN A 38 6.15 2.11 -16.90
C ASN A 38 5.41 1.64 -15.65
N LEU A 39 6.10 0.99 -14.71
CA LEU A 39 5.48 0.39 -13.53
C LEU A 39 5.99 0.95 -12.20
N LEU A 40 7.15 1.62 -12.16
CA LEU A 40 7.80 2.00 -10.90
C LEU A 40 8.07 3.51 -10.79
N THR A 41 8.10 4.25 -11.89
CA THR A 41 8.19 5.72 -11.85
C THR A 41 6.84 6.37 -11.64
N ASN A 42 6.89 7.52 -10.95
CA ASN A 42 5.73 8.32 -10.62
C ASN A 42 4.91 8.68 -11.86
N LEU A 43 3.61 8.49 -11.78
CA LEU A 43 2.64 9.07 -12.71
C LEU A 43 1.87 10.25 -12.08
N ALA A 44 2.20 10.65 -10.84
CA ALA A 44 1.57 11.81 -10.23
C ALA A 44 1.86 13.06 -11.06
N GLU A 45 0.79 13.71 -11.49
CA GLU A 45 0.86 14.96 -12.28
C GLU A 45 1.20 16.18 -11.41
N VAL A 46 1.29 16.00 -10.09
CA VAL A 46 1.44 17.06 -9.08
C VAL A 46 2.71 16.86 -8.27
N ASP A 47 3.43 17.95 -8.03
CA ASP A 47 4.62 17.96 -7.18
C ASP A 47 4.29 17.64 -5.70
N ASP A 48 5.27 17.01 -5.03
CA ASP A 48 5.20 16.75 -3.59
C ASP A 48 5.45 18.03 -2.77
N ILE A 49 5.05 18.00 -1.51
CA ILE A 49 5.24 19.11 -0.56
C ILE A 49 6.48 18.86 0.33
N PRO A 50 7.11 19.92 0.86
CA PRO A 50 8.21 19.77 1.83
C PRO A 50 7.78 19.02 3.10
N PHE A 51 8.66 18.18 3.65
CA PHE A 51 8.39 17.39 4.86
C PHE A 51 8.14 18.25 6.11
N ASP A 52 8.66 19.47 6.13
CA ASP A 52 8.56 20.46 7.20
C ASP A 52 7.37 21.41 7.06
N THR A 53 6.50 21.20 6.05
CA THR A 53 5.25 21.95 5.88
C THR A 53 4.51 22.06 7.23
N PRO A 54 4.17 23.26 7.72
CA PRO A 54 3.52 23.43 9.02
C PRO A 54 2.15 22.75 9.08
N THR A 55 1.86 22.17 10.24
CA THR A 55 0.69 21.30 10.40
C THR A 55 0.19 21.32 11.83
N ALA A 56 -1.13 21.45 12.02
CA ALA A 56 -1.76 21.30 13.33
C ALA A 56 -2.37 19.88 13.47
N PRO A 57 -2.03 19.12 14.52
CA PRO A 57 -2.65 17.82 14.76
C PRO A 57 -4.11 17.99 15.20
N SER A 58 -5.01 17.23 14.59
CA SER A 58 -6.44 17.17 14.95
C SER A 58 -6.71 16.38 16.24
N ARG A 59 -5.75 15.55 16.66
CA ARG A 59 -5.84 14.66 17.82
C ARG A 59 -4.45 14.26 18.30
N SER A 60 -4.36 13.52 19.41
CA SER A 60 -3.11 12.95 19.91
C SER A 60 -3.26 11.44 20.07
N ILE A 61 -2.46 10.67 19.34
CA ILE A 61 -2.46 9.20 19.37
C ILE A 61 -1.26 8.72 20.18
N THR A 62 -1.48 7.85 21.15
CA THR A 62 -0.37 7.22 21.89
C THR A 62 0.01 5.90 21.24
N PHE A 63 1.28 5.74 20.86
CA PHE A 63 1.80 4.48 20.33
C PHE A 63 2.32 3.61 21.49
N PRO A 64 1.81 2.38 21.67
CA PRO A 64 2.18 1.53 22.80
C PRO A 64 3.57 0.92 22.61
N ASP A 65 4.19 0.54 23.72
CA ASP A 65 5.45 -0.19 23.71
C ASP A 65 5.36 -1.51 22.94
N ILE A 66 6.52 -1.99 22.49
CA ILE A 66 6.66 -3.25 21.77
C ILE A 66 7.22 -4.33 22.70
N ALA A 67 6.55 -5.48 22.71
CA ALA A 67 6.97 -6.67 23.45
C ALA A 67 7.65 -7.68 22.52
N ILE A 68 8.48 -8.56 23.08
CA ILE A 68 9.19 -9.60 22.31
C ILE A 68 8.22 -10.55 21.61
N GLN A 69 7.06 -10.83 22.23
CA GLN A 69 6.01 -11.66 21.65
C GLN A 69 5.39 -11.02 20.41
N ASP A 70 5.23 -9.69 20.40
CA ASP A 70 4.70 -8.98 19.22
C ASP A 70 5.66 -9.16 18.03
N ILE A 71 6.96 -9.08 18.29
CA ILE A 71 8.01 -9.23 17.29
C ILE A 71 8.08 -10.67 16.77
N GLU A 72 8.03 -11.64 17.68
CA GLU A 72 8.02 -13.07 17.34
C GLU A 72 6.86 -13.40 16.40
N LEU A 73 5.66 -12.92 16.74
CA LEU A 73 4.47 -13.08 15.88
C LEU A 73 4.66 -12.39 14.53
N ALA A 74 5.23 -11.19 14.50
CA ALA A 74 5.42 -10.42 13.28
C ALA A 74 6.44 -11.03 12.32
N ILE A 75 7.46 -11.73 12.83
CA ILE A 75 8.52 -12.36 12.02
C ILE A 75 8.20 -13.83 11.73
N LEU A 76 7.99 -14.64 12.77
CA LEU A 76 8.02 -16.10 12.65
C LEU A 76 6.69 -16.71 12.21
N LYS A 77 5.57 -16.04 12.52
CA LYS A 77 4.22 -16.49 12.15
C LYS A 77 3.67 -15.85 10.88
N ALA A 78 4.41 -14.90 10.30
CA ALA A 78 4.17 -14.50 8.93
C ALA A 78 4.57 -15.69 8.05
N GLY A 79 3.61 -16.31 7.36
CA GLY A 79 3.83 -17.50 6.54
C GLY A 79 5.03 -17.36 5.59
N ASN A 80 5.53 -18.48 5.05
CA ASN A 80 6.82 -18.53 4.34
C ASN A 80 6.92 -17.47 3.22
N THR A 81 7.61 -16.36 3.47
CA THR A 81 7.81 -15.29 2.48
C THR A 81 9.14 -15.48 1.77
N ALA A 82 9.18 -15.21 0.46
CA ALA A 82 10.44 -15.15 -0.28
C ALA A 82 11.37 -14.06 0.34
N PRO A 83 12.66 -14.36 0.52
CA PRO A 83 13.62 -13.42 1.09
C PRO A 83 13.97 -12.31 0.08
N GLY A 84 14.53 -11.21 0.60
CA GLY A 84 15.04 -10.11 -0.21
C GLY A 84 16.48 -10.37 -0.66
N ALA A 85 17.22 -9.29 -0.87
CA ALA A 85 18.64 -9.36 -1.26
C ALA A 85 19.57 -9.97 -0.21
N ASP A 86 19.11 -10.09 1.04
CA ASP A 86 19.84 -10.77 2.12
C ASP A 86 19.76 -12.29 2.05
N GLU A 87 18.83 -12.84 1.26
CA GLU A 87 18.60 -14.27 1.09
C GLU A 87 18.30 -15.02 2.40
N ILE A 88 17.85 -14.33 3.44
CA ILE A 88 17.52 -14.92 4.75
C ILE A 88 16.01 -15.25 4.79
N PRO A 89 15.58 -16.51 4.60
CA PRO A 89 14.17 -16.89 4.72
C PRO A 89 13.72 -16.97 6.19
N THR A 90 12.39 -16.94 6.38
CA THR A 90 11.75 -17.07 7.71
C THR A 90 12.24 -18.30 8.48
N LYS A 91 12.50 -19.43 7.80
CA LYS A 91 12.98 -20.67 8.43
C LYS A 91 14.34 -20.51 9.14
N ILE A 92 15.27 -19.73 8.56
CA ILE A 92 16.56 -19.47 9.21
C ILE A 92 16.35 -18.64 10.48
N LEU A 93 15.49 -17.62 10.41
CA LEU A 93 15.15 -16.80 11.58
C LEU A 93 14.47 -17.62 12.69
N GLN A 94 13.62 -18.59 12.33
CA GLN A 94 12.99 -19.51 13.28
C GLN A 94 14.04 -20.37 14.03
N VAL A 95 15.01 -20.94 13.32
CA VAL A 95 16.07 -21.74 13.93
C VAL A 95 16.97 -20.87 14.82
N ALA A 96 17.32 -19.67 14.37
CA ALA A 96 18.19 -18.75 15.10
C ALA A 96 17.48 -17.98 16.22
N TRP A 97 16.14 -18.05 16.33
CA TRP A 97 15.33 -17.11 17.12
C TRP A 97 15.80 -16.96 18.56
N LEU A 98 16.09 -18.08 19.24
CA LEU A 98 16.52 -18.08 20.64
C LEU A 98 17.80 -17.27 20.87
N GLN A 99 18.67 -17.16 19.86
CA GLN A 99 19.93 -16.42 19.92
C GLN A 99 19.76 -14.95 19.51
N ILE A 100 18.82 -14.64 18.63
CA ILE A 100 18.69 -13.31 18.02
C ILE A 100 17.53 -12.46 18.57
N LYS A 101 16.61 -13.05 19.35
CA LYS A 101 15.36 -12.39 19.79
C LYS A 101 15.60 -11.08 20.56
N GLU A 102 16.59 -11.04 21.45
CA GLU A 102 16.88 -9.85 22.27
C GLU A 102 17.54 -8.74 21.45
N VAL A 103 18.45 -9.11 20.54
CA VAL A 103 19.06 -8.15 19.62
C VAL A 103 18.02 -7.60 18.65
N THR A 104 17.10 -8.44 18.19
CA THR A 104 15.99 -8.02 17.31
C THR A 104 15.03 -7.07 18.04
N LEU A 105 14.72 -7.33 19.31
CA LEU A 105 13.91 -6.44 20.16
C LEU A 105 14.56 -5.07 20.30
N SER A 106 15.85 -5.04 20.66
CA SER A 106 16.63 -3.81 20.77
C SER A 106 16.69 -3.04 19.45
N LEU A 107 16.89 -3.75 18.33
CA LEU A 107 16.86 -3.15 17.00
C LEU A 107 15.52 -2.48 16.70
N PHE A 108 14.40 -3.19 16.91
CA PHE A 108 13.07 -2.67 16.58
C PHE A 108 12.68 -1.50 17.48
N LYS A 109 13.00 -1.58 18.78
CA LYS A 109 12.82 -0.47 19.73
C LYS A 109 13.65 0.75 19.31
N GLY A 110 14.91 0.54 18.96
CA GLY A 110 15.80 1.59 18.46
C GLY A 110 15.27 2.25 17.19
N CYS A 111 14.82 1.46 16.21
CA CYS A 111 14.21 1.95 14.97
C CYS A 111 13.01 2.86 15.26
N LEU A 112 12.10 2.44 16.14
CA LEU A 112 10.93 3.22 16.51
C LEU A 112 11.26 4.45 17.36
N HIS A 113 12.19 4.35 18.30
CA HIS A 113 12.59 5.46 19.15
C HIS A 113 13.25 6.58 18.33
N LEU A 114 14.19 6.19 17.46
CA LEU A 114 14.91 7.13 16.59
C LEU A 114 14.03 7.63 15.43
N GLY A 115 12.97 6.90 15.08
CA GLY A 115 12.18 7.17 13.89
C GLY A 115 12.94 6.86 12.60
N HIS A 116 13.65 5.74 12.57
CA HIS A 116 14.53 5.35 11.47
C HIS A 116 14.19 3.96 10.94
N HIS A 117 13.99 3.86 9.63
CA HIS A 117 13.88 2.59 8.91
C HIS A 117 15.25 2.22 8.33
N PRO A 118 15.90 1.12 8.76
CA PRO A 118 17.27 0.77 8.33
C PRO A 118 17.45 0.73 6.82
N LYS A 119 18.58 1.25 6.32
CA LYS A 119 18.89 1.29 4.88
C LYS A 119 18.87 -0.09 4.23
N CYS A 120 19.39 -1.11 4.92
CA CYS A 120 19.38 -2.50 4.43
C CYS A 120 17.97 -3.08 4.24
N PHE A 121 16.95 -2.53 4.91
CA PHE A 121 15.56 -2.95 4.73
C PHE A 121 14.84 -2.21 3.58
N ARG A 122 15.42 -1.12 3.05
CA ARG A 122 14.87 -0.33 1.94
C ARG A 122 15.22 -0.88 0.56
N LEU A 123 16.16 -1.82 0.49
CA LEU A 123 16.56 -2.46 -0.76
C LEU A 123 15.56 -3.56 -1.11
N ALA A 124 14.91 -3.43 -2.27
CA ALA A 124 14.00 -4.44 -2.80
C ALA A 124 14.56 -5.12 -4.05
N THR A 125 14.43 -6.44 -4.13
CA THR A 125 14.57 -7.15 -5.40
C THR A 125 13.18 -7.23 -6.03
N ILE A 126 12.95 -6.52 -7.12
CA ILE A 126 11.69 -6.53 -7.86
C ILE A 126 11.67 -7.77 -8.76
N VAL A 127 10.69 -8.62 -8.56
CA VAL A 127 10.40 -9.75 -9.46
C VAL A 127 9.18 -9.41 -10.29
N ILE A 128 9.31 -9.53 -11.61
CA ILE A 128 8.23 -9.26 -12.54
C ILE A 128 7.41 -10.53 -12.75
N ILE A 129 6.13 -10.50 -12.40
CA ILE A 129 5.22 -11.65 -12.52
C ILE A 129 4.10 -11.33 -13.52
N PRO A 130 3.89 -12.16 -14.56
CA PRO A 130 2.79 -11.96 -15.50
C PRO A 130 1.43 -12.06 -14.80
N LYS A 131 0.53 -11.11 -15.10
CA LYS A 131 -0.87 -11.18 -14.67
C LYS A 131 -1.54 -12.31 -15.46
N PRO A 132 -2.29 -13.22 -14.82
CA PRO A 132 -2.98 -14.29 -15.52
C PRO A 132 -4.00 -13.72 -16.51
N ASN A 133 -4.29 -14.48 -17.57
CA ASN A 133 -5.34 -14.20 -18.55
C ASN A 133 -5.22 -12.84 -19.27
N LYS A 134 -4.00 -12.31 -19.42
CA LYS A 134 -3.76 -11.17 -20.31
C LYS A 134 -3.57 -11.66 -21.75
N SER A 135 -4.20 -10.95 -22.69
CA SER A 135 -4.14 -11.23 -24.13
C SER A 135 -2.85 -10.74 -24.78
N ASP A 136 -2.20 -9.74 -24.18
CA ASP A 136 -0.98 -9.11 -24.69
C ASP A 136 0.06 -8.95 -23.58
N TYR A 137 1.16 -9.70 -23.68
CA TYR A 137 2.30 -9.63 -22.76
C TYR A 137 3.46 -8.77 -23.31
N THR A 138 3.28 -8.12 -24.46
CA THR A 138 4.22 -7.07 -24.91
C THR A 138 3.99 -5.77 -24.13
N ASN A 139 2.80 -5.60 -23.54
CA ASN A 139 2.48 -4.46 -22.68
C ASN A 139 3.04 -4.64 -21.25
N PRO A 140 3.90 -3.72 -20.74
CA PRO A 140 4.42 -3.79 -19.38
C PRO A 140 3.33 -3.86 -18.29
N ARG A 141 2.17 -3.25 -18.52
CA ARG A 141 1.03 -3.26 -17.58
C ARG A 141 0.36 -4.64 -17.44
N SER A 142 0.70 -5.59 -18.30
CA SER A 142 0.30 -7.00 -18.16
C SER A 142 1.10 -7.75 -17.09
N TYR A 143 2.06 -7.09 -16.43
CA TYR A 143 2.84 -7.65 -15.34
C TYR A 143 2.56 -6.96 -14.01
N ARG A 144 2.94 -7.61 -12.91
CA ARG A 144 2.99 -7.05 -11.56
C ARG A 144 4.43 -7.04 -11.06
N PRO A 145 4.95 -5.89 -10.61
CA PRO A 145 6.21 -5.85 -9.88
C PRO A 145 5.97 -6.28 -8.43
N ILE A 146 6.63 -7.35 -8.00
CA ILE A 146 6.59 -7.79 -6.60
C ILE A 146 7.91 -7.46 -5.92
N ALA A 147 7.87 -6.63 -4.87
CA ALA A 147 9.05 -6.28 -4.10
C ALA A 147 9.41 -7.38 -3.09
N LEU A 148 10.54 -8.02 -3.30
CA LEU A 148 11.14 -8.93 -2.33
C LEU A 148 12.03 -8.13 -1.37
N LEU A 149 11.52 -7.93 -0.16
CA LEU A 149 12.18 -7.23 0.95
C LEU A 149 12.76 -8.23 1.97
N SER A 150 13.75 -7.77 2.74
CA SER A 150 14.31 -8.51 3.89
C SER A 150 13.19 -9.05 4.79
N VAL A 151 13.28 -10.32 5.18
CA VAL A 151 12.27 -10.94 6.06
C VAL A 151 12.23 -10.25 7.42
N LEU A 152 13.40 -9.85 7.94
CA LEU A 152 13.51 -9.11 9.20
C LEU A 152 12.88 -7.71 9.08
N GLY A 153 13.17 -7.00 7.97
CA GLY A 153 12.55 -5.70 7.66
C GLY A 153 11.03 -5.78 7.54
N LYS A 154 10.51 -6.78 6.83
CA LYS A 154 9.06 -7.07 6.77
C LYS A 154 8.47 -7.37 8.15
N GLY A 155 9.24 -7.96 9.05
CA GLY A 155 8.86 -8.15 10.45
C GLY A 155 8.60 -6.83 11.17
N LEU A 156 9.51 -5.86 11.03
CA LEU A 156 9.35 -4.52 11.60
C LEU A 156 8.13 -3.80 11.00
N GLU A 157 8.01 -3.84 9.67
CA GLU A 157 6.87 -3.25 8.97
C GLU A 157 5.54 -3.85 9.42
N ARG A 158 5.46 -5.18 9.56
CA ARG A 158 4.24 -5.88 9.98
C ARG A 158 3.87 -5.58 11.43
N LEU A 159 4.86 -5.50 12.32
CA LEU A 159 4.65 -5.08 13.71
C LEU A 159 4.01 -3.70 13.77
N ILE A 160 4.58 -2.75 13.05
CA ILE A 160 4.10 -1.37 13.01
C ILE A 160 2.72 -1.33 12.36
N ALA A 161 2.52 -2.03 11.24
CA ALA A 161 1.24 -2.08 10.55
C ALA A 161 0.12 -2.58 11.46
N LYS A 162 0.36 -3.67 12.20
CA LYS A 162 -0.61 -4.21 13.15
C LYS A 162 -1.00 -3.19 14.22
N LYS A 163 -0.02 -2.49 14.81
CA LYS A 163 -0.28 -1.48 15.85
C LYS A 163 -0.98 -0.25 15.26
N VAL A 164 -0.53 0.25 14.11
CA VAL A 164 -1.14 1.38 13.40
C VAL A 164 -2.57 1.07 13.00
N SER A 165 -2.86 -0.08 12.39
CA SER A 165 -4.24 -0.43 12.01
C SER A 165 -5.17 -0.52 13.22
N TRP A 166 -4.71 -1.06 14.35
CA TRP A 166 -5.51 -1.12 15.57
C TRP A 166 -5.75 0.25 16.19
N LEU A 167 -4.72 1.11 16.24
CA LEU A 167 -4.85 2.48 16.72
C LEU A 167 -5.74 3.32 15.80
N ALA A 168 -5.66 3.15 14.49
CA ALA A 168 -6.48 3.86 13.51
C ALA A 168 -7.97 3.59 13.75
N LEU A 169 -8.33 2.36 14.11
CA LEU A 169 -9.70 2.00 14.51
C LEU A 169 -10.10 2.64 15.85
N ASN A 170 -9.27 2.49 16.87
CA ASN A 170 -9.61 2.93 18.23
C ASN A 170 -9.72 4.45 18.38
N TYR A 171 -8.85 5.19 17.67
CA TYR A 171 -8.86 6.64 17.67
C TYR A 171 -9.73 7.23 16.54
N GLN A 172 -10.47 6.38 15.82
CA GLN A 172 -11.35 6.79 14.71
C GLN A 172 -10.65 7.68 13.68
N VAL A 173 -9.43 7.29 13.31
CA VAL A 173 -8.62 8.00 12.32
C VAL A 173 -9.18 7.81 10.92
N LEU A 174 -9.70 6.61 10.65
CA LEU A 174 -10.35 6.23 9.39
C LEU A 174 -11.87 6.22 9.58
N ALA A 175 -12.60 6.45 8.48
CA ALA A 175 -14.06 6.35 8.49
C ALA A 175 -14.52 4.91 8.75
N ASN A 176 -15.70 4.73 9.35
CA ASN A 176 -16.21 3.41 9.72
C ASN A 176 -16.41 2.49 8.50
N GLN A 177 -16.77 3.08 7.36
CA GLN A 177 -17.02 2.43 6.08
C GLN A 177 -15.75 2.29 5.22
N GLN A 178 -14.59 2.77 5.71
CA GLN A 178 -13.32 2.61 5.03
C GLN A 178 -12.64 1.32 5.55
N LEU A 179 -12.88 0.22 4.84
CA LEU A 179 -12.38 -1.11 5.16
C LEU A 179 -11.19 -1.48 4.26
N GLY A 180 -10.42 -2.49 4.63
CA GLY A 180 -9.19 -2.89 3.93
C GLY A 180 -7.93 -2.58 4.74
N ALA A 181 -7.01 -3.55 4.79
CA ALA A 181 -5.81 -3.50 5.65
C ALA A 181 -6.07 -3.29 7.16
N LEU A 182 -7.33 -3.41 7.61
CA LEU A 182 -7.76 -3.28 8.99
C LEU A 182 -8.06 -4.66 9.60
N PRO A 183 -7.70 -4.89 10.87
CA PRO A 183 -8.00 -6.14 11.54
C PRO A 183 -9.51 -6.30 11.71
N LEU A 184 -9.99 -7.55 11.61
CA LEU A 184 -11.39 -7.91 11.85
C LEU A 184 -12.40 -7.19 10.92
N ARG A 185 -11.95 -6.83 9.70
CA ARG A 185 -12.76 -6.27 8.64
C ARG A 185 -12.50 -7.04 7.35
N SER A 186 -13.56 -7.31 6.61
CA SER A 186 -13.53 -8.05 5.35
C SER A 186 -14.30 -7.31 4.26
N SER A 187 -14.08 -7.71 3.01
CA SER A 187 -14.88 -7.20 1.89
C SER A 187 -16.34 -7.56 2.03
N VAL A 188 -16.65 -8.71 2.66
CA VAL A 188 -18.02 -9.16 2.94
C VAL A 188 -18.72 -8.17 3.85
N ASP A 189 -18.07 -7.74 4.94
CA ASP A 189 -18.64 -6.75 5.87
C ASP A 189 -19.01 -5.45 5.12
N LEU A 190 -18.13 -4.95 4.26
CA LEU A 190 -18.39 -3.74 3.48
C LEU A 190 -19.60 -3.93 2.55
N THR A 191 -19.60 -5.03 1.79
CA THR A 191 -20.70 -5.31 0.86
C THR A 191 -22.03 -5.48 1.59
N THR A 192 -22.04 -6.09 2.77
CA THR A 192 -23.24 -6.21 3.60
C THR A 192 -23.75 -4.84 4.04
N CYS A 193 -22.87 -3.93 4.46
CA CYS A 193 -23.27 -2.55 4.80
C CYS A 193 -23.90 -1.83 3.60
N VAL A 194 -23.24 -1.87 2.43
CA VAL A 194 -23.75 -1.22 1.21
C VAL A 194 -25.09 -1.81 0.79
N THR A 195 -25.23 -3.14 0.78
CA THR A 195 -26.49 -3.81 0.44
C THR A 195 -27.60 -3.45 1.41
N HIS A 196 -27.32 -3.42 2.72
CA HIS A 196 -28.29 -3.01 3.73
C HIS A 196 -28.83 -1.60 3.46
N ASP A 197 -27.95 -0.63 3.20
CA ASP A 197 -28.34 0.76 2.98
C ASP A 197 -29.15 0.93 1.69
N ILE A 198 -28.83 0.16 0.63
CA ILE A 198 -29.62 0.09 -0.60
C ILE A 198 -31.01 -0.48 -0.33
N GLU A 199 -31.10 -1.64 0.32
CA GLU A 199 -32.38 -2.31 0.61
C GLU A 199 -33.28 -1.46 1.51
N ALA A 200 -32.71 -0.83 2.55
CA ALA A 200 -33.42 0.07 3.44
C ALA A 200 -33.98 1.28 2.70
N SER A 201 -33.21 1.86 1.78
CA SER A 201 -33.63 2.98 0.93
C SER A 201 -34.76 2.58 -0.02
N LEU A 202 -34.65 1.43 -0.69
CA LEU A 202 -35.66 0.91 -1.61
C LEU A 202 -36.98 0.62 -0.88
N LYS A 203 -36.92 0.11 0.36
CA LYS A 203 -38.11 -0.13 1.20
C LYS A 203 -38.86 1.16 1.54
N GLN A 204 -38.17 2.29 1.59
CA GLN A 204 -38.77 3.62 1.80
C GLN A 204 -39.33 4.24 0.50
N GLY A 205 -39.28 3.52 -0.63
CA GLY A 205 -39.71 4.02 -1.93
C GLY A 205 -38.71 4.98 -2.60
N LEU A 206 -37.51 5.11 -2.04
CA LEU A 206 -36.45 5.97 -2.58
C LEU A 206 -35.74 5.29 -3.75
N LYS A 207 -35.05 6.10 -4.55
CA LYS A 207 -34.12 5.66 -5.59
C LYS A 207 -32.70 5.77 -5.06
N THR A 208 -31.89 4.74 -5.34
CA THR A 208 -30.49 4.68 -4.92
C THR A 208 -29.59 4.53 -6.13
N THR A 209 -28.48 5.26 -6.14
CA THR A 209 -27.46 5.26 -7.20
C THR A 209 -26.09 5.13 -6.56
N LEU A 210 -25.25 4.26 -7.10
CA LEU A 210 -23.88 4.02 -6.61
C LEU A 210 -22.88 4.48 -7.66
N LEU A 211 -21.97 5.36 -7.28
CA LEU A 211 -20.78 5.72 -8.06
C LEU A 211 -19.60 4.91 -7.53
N THR A 212 -18.89 4.19 -8.40
CA THR A 212 -17.66 3.47 -8.04
C THR A 212 -16.45 4.12 -8.72
N MET A 213 -15.39 4.33 -7.96
CA MET A 213 -14.14 4.93 -8.41
C MET A 213 -12.99 3.96 -8.18
N ASP A 214 -12.09 3.87 -9.17
CA ASP A 214 -10.87 3.06 -9.12
C ASP A 214 -9.65 3.99 -9.12
N VAL A 215 -8.77 3.85 -8.13
CA VAL A 215 -7.56 4.67 -8.00
C VAL A 215 -6.45 4.07 -8.84
N LYS A 216 -6.19 4.68 -10.00
CA LYS A 216 -5.09 4.28 -10.88
C LYS A 216 -3.73 4.41 -10.16
N GLY A 217 -3.01 3.29 -10.05
CA GLY A 217 -1.64 3.29 -9.52
C GLY A 217 -1.55 3.66 -8.04
N ALA A 218 -2.56 3.27 -7.24
CA ALA A 218 -2.73 3.61 -5.83
C ALA A 218 -1.43 3.71 -5.01
N PHE A 219 -0.61 2.65 -4.94
CA PHE A 219 0.62 2.66 -4.14
C PHE A 219 1.72 3.51 -4.76
N ASP A 220 1.84 3.53 -6.09
CA ASP A 220 2.92 4.21 -6.81
C ASP A 220 2.73 5.73 -6.82
N ALA A 221 1.47 6.18 -6.74
CA ALA A 221 1.08 7.59 -6.72
C ALA A 221 1.20 8.26 -5.35
N VAL A 222 1.56 7.53 -4.28
CA VAL A 222 1.70 8.12 -2.94
C VAL A 222 2.93 9.02 -2.90
N LEU A 223 2.69 10.29 -2.59
CA LEU A 223 3.71 11.31 -2.40
C LEU A 223 4.19 11.33 -0.92
N PRO A 224 5.48 11.05 -0.64
CA PRO A 224 6.00 10.95 0.72
C PRO A 224 5.77 12.19 1.61
N GLY A 225 5.95 13.40 1.09
CA GLY A 225 5.77 14.65 1.81
C GLY A 225 4.33 14.83 2.25
N ARG A 226 3.38 14.61 1.33
CA ARG A 226 1.94 14.60 1.62
C ARG A 226 1.55 13.51 2.61
N LEU A 227 2.10 12.30 2.50
CA LEU A 227 1.87 11.22 3.48
C LEU A 227 2.34 11.62 4.88
N VAL A 228 3.55 12.17 4.99
CA VAL A 228 4.11 12.62 6.28
C VAL A 228 3.29 13.75 6.88
N ASN A 229 2.92 14.76 6.08
CA ASN A 229 2.02 15.83 6.52
C ASN A 229 0.68 15.26 7.00
N ARG A 230 0.11 14.31 6.26
CA ARG A 230 -1.16 13.67 6.59
C ARG A 230 -1.13 12.95 7.93
N LEU A 231 -0.04 12.23 8.21
CA LEU A 231 0.14 11.55 9.50
C LEU A 231 0.29 12.55 10.67
N ARG A 232 0.97 13.68 10.45
CA ARG A 232 1.07 14.74 11.46
C ARG A 232 -0.29 15.35 11.78
N GLU A 233 -1.07 15.71 10.76
CA GLU A 233 -2.43 16.22 10.94
C GLU A 233 -3.35 15.22 11.65
N GLN A 234 -3.17 13.92 11.40
CA GLN A 234 -3.93 12.85 12.06
C GLN A 234 -3.53 12.59 13.51
N GLY A 235 -2.46 13.22 14.00
CA GLY A 235 -2.04 13.12 15.40
C GLY A 235 -1.12 11.94 15.73
N TRP A 236 -0.47 11.34 14.73
CA TRP A 236 0.47 10.23 14.96
C TRP A 236 1.76 10.71 15.65
N PRO A 237 2.37 9.90 16.54
CA PRO A 237 3.60 10.27 17.22
C PRO A 237 4.77 10.60 16.27
N ASN A 238 5.53 11.65 16.62
CA ASN A 238 6.64 12.15 15.81
C ASN A 238 7.69 11.07 15.46
N ASN A 239 7.95 10.14 16.36
CA ASN A 239 8.88 9.05 16.11
C ASN A 239 8.36 8.07 15.04
N LEU A 240 7.06 7.74 15.05
CA LEU A 240 6.42 6.96 14.00
C LEU A 240 6.39 7.72 12.68
N VAL A 241 6.04 9.00 12.69
CA VAL A 241 6.03 9.86 11.50
C VAL A 241 7.42 9.90 10.84
N ARG A 242 8.47 10.13 11.64
CA ARG A 242 9.87 10.09 11.16
C ARG A 242 10.24 8.71 10.61
N TRP A 243 9.78 7.63 11.24
CA TRP A 243 10.00 6.28 10.75
C TRP A 243 9.35 6.07 9.37
N VAL A 244 8.10 6.52 9.19
CA VAL A 244 7.40 6.45 7.89
C VAL A 244 8.10 7.30 6.83
N GLN A 245 8.53 8.51 7.18
CA GLN A 245 9.34 9.35 6.30
C GLN A 245 10.61 8.59 5.87
N SER A 246 11.34 8.04 6.83
CA SER A 246 12.56 7.26 6.60
C SER A 246 12.31 6.00 5.77
N PHE A 247 11.12 5.41 5.84
CA PHE A 247 10.72 4.24 5.05
C PHE A 247 10.39 4.63 3.60
N ALA A 248 9.70 5.74 3.39
CA ALA A 248 9.22 6.17 2.08
C ALA A 248 10.33 6.73 1.16
N ILE A 249 11.39 7.32 1.73
CA ILE A 249 12.46 7.99 0.96
C ILE A 249 13.72 7.15 0.75
N ASN A 250 14.48 7.51 -0.30
CA ASN A 250 15.79 6.93 -0.62
C ASN A 250 15.72 5.39 -0.69
N ARG A 251 14.71 4.88 -1.39
CA ARG A 251 14.55 3.46 -1.64
C ARG A 251 15.37 3.09 -2.86
N SER A 252 15.90 1.87 -2.83
CA SER A 252 16.67 1.31 -3.93
C SER A 252 16.02 0.00 -4.37
N ILE A 253 16.03 -0.25 -5.67
CA ILE A 253 15.50 -1.46 -6.25
C ILE A 253 16.52 -2.12 -7.16
N LYS A 254 16.42 -3.44 -7.30
CA LYS A 254 17.09 -4.23 -8.35
C LYS A 254 16.03 -5.04 -9.06
N ILE A 255 15.96 -4.96 -10.39
CA ILE A 255 14.97 -5.72 -11.16
C ILE A 255 15.58 -7.08 -11.54
N ARG A 256 14.96 -8.16 -11.07
CA ARG A 256 15.25 -9.52 -11.51
C ARG A 256 14.35 -9.85 -12.71
N LEU A 257 14.97 -10.10 -13.85
CA LEU A 257 14.31 -10.42 -15.11
C LEU A 257 15.05 -11.56 -15.80
N ASP A 258 14.32 -12.54 -16.32
CA ASP A 258 14.85 -13.66 -17.10
C ASP A 258 16.05 -14.40 -16.45
N GLY A 259 16.03 -14.52 -15.11
CA GLY A 259 17.07 -15.21 -14.33
C GLY A 259 18.24 -14.32 -13.89
N GLU A 260 18.31 -13.09 -14.39
CA GLU A 260 19.40 -12.15 -14.09
C GLU A 260 18.94 -10.98 -13.23
N ILE A 261 19.82 -10.49 -12.35
CA ILE A 261 19.57 -9.32 -11.50
C ILE A 261 20.29 -8.13 -12.10
N GLY A 262 19.53 -7.07 -12.42
CA GLY A 262 20.07 -5.82 -12.93
C GLY A 262 20.79 -4.96 -11.88
N PRO A 263 21.33 -3.81 -12.30
CA PRO A 263 21.95 -2.84 -11.40
C PRO A 263 20.96 -2.26 -10.40
N GLU A 264 21.48 -1.60 -9.37
CA GLU A 264 20.68 -0.88 -8.39
C GLU A 264 20.19 0.46 -8.96
N THR A 265 18.88 0.70 -8.88
CA THR A 265 18.23 1.93 -9.30
C THR A 265 17.53 2.57 -8.12
N LYS A 266 17.62 3.89 -7.99
CA LYS A 266 16.88 4.63 -6.96
C LYS A 266 15.42 4.77 -7.36
N LEU A 267 14.54 4.67 -6.37
CA LEU A 267 13.11 4.87 -6.52
C LEU A 267 12.70 6.15 -5.80
N GLU A 268 12.08 7.07 -6.52
CA GLU A 268 11.80 8.43 -6.03
C GLU A 268 10.50 8.53 -5.22
N CYS A 269 9.49 7.71 -5.53
CA CYS A 269 8.15 7.85 -4.95
C CYS A 269 7.40 6.52 -4.78
N GLY A 270 6.25 6.58 -4.11
CA GLY A 270 5.34 5.46 -3.94
C GLY A 270 5.61 4.59 -2.71
N LEU A 271 4.75 3.62 -2.48
CA LEU A 271 4.87 2.61 -1.43
C LEU A 271 5.19 1.24 -2.06
N PRO A 272 6.09 0.42 -1.48
CA PRO A 272 6.50 -0.83 -2.12
C PRO A 272 5.34 -1.83 -2.17
N GLN A 273 5.07 -2.39 -3.36
CA GLN A 273 4.11 -3.48 -3.53
C GLN A 273 4.64 -4.78 -2.91
N GLY A 274 3.99 -5.25 -1.85
CA GLY A 274 4.43 -6.42 -1.07
C GLY A 274 5.03 -6.07 0.30
N SER A 275 5.18 -4.79 0.62
CA SER A 275 5.50 -4.33 1.97
C SER A 275 4.28 -4.47 2.90
N PRO A 276 4.44 -5.03 4.12
CA PRO A 276 3.35 -5.15 5.08
C PRO A 276 2.76 -3.83 5.59
N ILE A 277 3.52 -2.73 5.58
CA ILE A 277 3.06 -1.43 6.09
C ILE A 277 2.36 -0.58 5.01
N SER A 278 2.68 -0.79 3.72
CA SER A 278 2.11 -0.02 2.61
C SER A 278 0.57 0.07 2.63
N PRO A 279 -0.19 -1.03 2.83
CA PRO A 279 -1.64 -0.96 2.76
C PRO A 279 -2.26 0.00 3.77
N ILE A 280 -1.85 -0.04 5.05
CA ILE A 280 -2.41 0.87 6.06
C ILE A 280 -1.95 2.32 5.86
N LEU A 281 -0.72 2.53 5.37
CA LEU A 281 -0.27 3.89 5.02
C LEU A 281 -1.08 4.48 3.88
N PHE A 282 -1.40 3.68 2.86
CA PHE A 282 -2.28 4.10 1.77
C PHE A 282 -3.69 4.46 2.29
N MET A 283 -4.26 3.63 3.16
CA MET A 283 -5.56 3.92 3.78
C MET A 283 -5.56 5.24 4.56
N LEU A 284 -4.50 5.51 5.33
CA LEU A 284 -4.33 6.77 6.05
C LEU A 284 -4.12 7.96 5.11
N TYR A 285 -3.48 7.74 3.96
CA TYR A 285 -3.27 8.75 2.93
C TYR A 285 -4.59 9.22 2.31
N ILE A 286 -5.44 8.28 1.88
CA ILE A 286 -6.73 8.58 1.24
C ILE A 286 -7.87 8.85 2.23
N ALA A 287 -7.61 8.75 3.55
CA ALA A 287 -8.62 8.93 4.58
C ALA A 287 -9.50 10.20 4.43
N PRO A 288 -8.97 11.38 4.04
CA PRO A 288 -9.80 12.57 3.85
C PRO A 288 -10.96 12.39 2.87
N LEU A 289 -10.80 11.55 1.83
CA LEU A 289 -11.83 11.33 0.82
C LEU A 289 -13.12 10.73 1.40
N PHE A 290 -13.02 10.04 2.53
CA PHE A 290 -14.15 9.42 3.22
C PHE A 290 -14.83 10.36 4.24
N TRP A 291 -14.25 11.53 4.49
CA TRP A 291 -14.80 12.56 5.38
C TRP A 291 -15.44 13.73 4.62
N MET A 292 -15.30 13.77 3.29
CA MET A 292 -15.93 14.76 2.41
C MET A 292 -17.44 14.51 2.24
N GLY A 293 -18.17 15.56 1.85
CA GLY A 293 -19.60 15.49 1.57
C GLY A 293 -20.41 14.83 2.70
N LYS A 294 -21.00 13.67 2.42
CA LYS A 294 -21.71 12.81 3.39
C LYS A 294 -20.87 11.57 3.73
N PRO A 295 -20.09 11.58 4.83
CA PRO A 295 -19.19 10.47 5.17
C PRO A 295 -19.87 9.08 5.23
N GLN A 296 -21.11 9.04 5.72
CA GLN A 296 -21.84 7.78 5.90
C GLN A 296 -22.22 7.09 4.59
N SER A 297 -22.18 7.81 3.46
CA SER A 297 -22.50 7.26 2.15
C SER A 297 -21.26 6.92 1.32
N ARG A 298 -20.06 7.05 1.89
CA ARG A 298 -18.79 6.73 1.25
C ARG A 298 -18.24 5.42 1.80
N PHE A 299 -17.94 4.48 0.93
CA PHE A 299 -17.49 3.14 1.24
C PHE A 299 -16.15 2.90 0.58
N GLY A 300 -15.22 2.25 1.28
CA GLY A 300 -13.88 2.00 0.77
C GLY A 300 -13.43 0.58 1.06
N TYR A 301 -12.81 -0.07 0.08
CA TYR A 301 -12.02 -1.28 0.30
C TYR A 301 -10.64 -1.15 -0.35
N ALA A 302 -9.61 -0.88 0.46
CA ALA A 302 -8.28 -0.57 -0.05
C ALA A 302 -8.31 0.62 -1.04
N ASP A 303 -8.08 0.37 -2.33
CA ASP A 303 -8.09 1.35 -3.43
C ASP A 303 -9.47 1.55 -4.09
N ASP A 304 -10.42 0.65 -3.86
CA ASP A 304 -11.78 0.80 -4.36
C ASP A 304 -12.58 1.79 -3.49
N ILE A 305 -13.18 2.80 -4.11
CA ILE A 305 -14.03 3.80 -3.45
C ILE A 305 -15.42 3.73 -4.07
N ALA A 306 -16.46 3.82 -3.24
CA ALA A 306 -17.84 3.91 -3.70
C ALA A 306 -18.61 5.00 -2.94
N ILE A 307 -19.47 5.74 -3.64
CA ILE A 307 -20.31 6.80 -3.09
C ILE A 307 -21.76 6.48 -3.41
N LEU A 308 -22.59 6.39 -2.37
CA LEU A 308 -24.01 6.09 -2.46
C LEU A 308 -24.82 7.40 -2.40
N ALA A 309 -25.75 7.58 -3.32
CA ALA A 309 -26.74 8.65 -3.26
C ALA A 309 -28.15 8.08 -3.24
N THR A 310 -28.97 8.58 -2.32
CA THR A 310 -30.37 8.17 -2.17
C THR A 310 -31.26 9.41 -2.13
N SER A 311 -32.31 9.42 -2.96
CA SER A 311 -33.35 10.46 -2.96
C SER A 311 -34.63 9.96 -3.67
N ASN A 312 -35.63 10.82 -3.85
CA ASN A 312 -36.84 10.48 -4.60
C ASN A 312 -36.63 10.45 -6.13
N SER A 313 -35.46 10.87 -6.64
CA SER A 313 -35.21 11.03 -8.08
C SER A 313 -33.82 10.56 -8.47
N LEU A 314 -33.73 9.78 -9.56
CA LEU A 314 -32.44 9.39 -10.15
C LEU A 314 -31.62 10.62 -10.59
N GLN A 315 -32.29 11.65 -11.12
CA GLN A 315 -31.61 12.86 -11.59
C GLN A 315 -30.90 13.56 -10.43
N THR A 316 -31.60 13.73 -9.30
CA THR A 316 -31.03 14.34 -8.09
C THR A 316 -29.84 13.53 -7.56
N ASN A 317 -29.92 12.20 -7.60
CA ASN A 317 -28.78 11.36 -7.21
C ASN A 317 -27.57 11.57 -8.14
N CYS A 318 -27.78 11.56 -9.45
CA CYS A 318 -26.71 11.78 -10.43
C CYS A 318 -26.05 13.15 -10.27
N ASP A 319 -26.83 14.20 -10.01
CA ASP A 319 -26.28 15.55 -9.83
C ASP A 319 -25.49 15.68 -8.52
N SER A 320 -25.98 15.07 -7.43
CA SER A 320 -25.21 14.98 -6.17
C SER A 320 -23.90 14.23 -6.36
N LEU A 321 -23.92 13.07 -7.03
CA LEU A 321 -22.73 12.24 -7.26
C LEU A 321 -21.71 12.95 -8.17
N LYS A 322 -22.15 13.75 -9.14
CA LYS A 322 -21.25 14.59 -9.95
C LYS A 322 -20.54 15.63 -9.11
N MET A 323 -21.25 16.29 -8.19
CA MET A 323 -20.63 17.26 -7.27
C MET A 323 -19.64 16.57 -6.33
N ASP A 324 -20.02 15.44 -5.73
CA ASP A 324 -19.13 14.64 -4.87
C ASP A 324 -17.87 14.17 -5.61
N MET A 325 -18.00 13.80 -6.89
CA MET A 325 -16.88 13.39 -7.74
C MET A 325 -15.96 14.58 -8.05
N GLN A 326 -16.50 15.77 -8.34
CA GLN A 326 -15.70 16.97 -8.59
C GLN A 326 -14.91 17.37 -7.35
N GLU A 327 -15.55 17.41 -6.17
CA GLU A 327 -14.87 17.69 -4.89
C GLU A 327 -13.76 16.67 -4.59
N THR A 328 -13.94 15.40 -4.97
CA THR A 328 -12.94 14.35 -4.74
C THR A 328 -11.71 14.50 -5.66
N LEU A 329 -11.84 15.19 -6.79
CA LEU A 329 -10.78 15.39 -7.78
C LEU A 329 -9.99 16.70 -7.60
N GLU A 330 -10.49 17.63 -6.78
CA GLU A 330 -9.85 18.90 -6.42
C GLU A 330 -8.88 18.76 -5.23
#